data_AF-A0A263DLW2-F1
#
_entry.id   AF-A0A263DLW2-F1
#
_cell.length_a   1.000
_cell.length_b   1.000
_cell.length_c   1.000
_cell.angle_alpha   90.00
_cell.angle_beta   90.00
_cell.angle_gamma   90.00
#
_symmetry.space_group_name_H-M   'P 1'
#
loop_
_entity.id
_entity.type
_entity.pdbx_description
1 polymer ?
#
loop_
_entity_poly.entity_id
_entity_poly.type
_entity_poly.pdbx_seq_one_letter_code
_entity_poly.pdbx_strand_id
1 'polypeptide(L)'
;MPTTGLPETDLPPLLRTDFTDDAAWRALLDEIGDDRVTAIADPAHQGLSVPELVALVPGGSVHPVLVVADDRTFSSVGRSLLLVDVVEEPGRTFRVAVPDALRSVVGNLEISNSSFDDYLDSDSFDHSGVYQLSDRHYQARAALQGHRPTAPVSVSAPIGMTRRGPSVPPDHPLPPR
;
A
#
# COMPACT_ATOMS: atom_id res chain seq x y z
N MET A 1 -15.84 -7.52 -29.60
CA MET A 1 -14.52 -8.20 -29.54
C MET A 1 -14.42 -8.81 -28.16
N PRO A 2 -13.92 -10.04 -27.98
CA PRO A 2 -13.68 -10.54 -26.63
C PRO A 2 -12.63 -9.65 -25.98
N THR A 3 -12.98 -9.01 -24.87
CA THR A 3 -12.03 -8.23 -24.09
C THR A 3 -11.02 -9.20 -23.50
N THR A 4 -9.76 -9.11 -23.91
CA THR A 4 -8.68 -9.88 -23.30
C THR A 4 -8.67 -9.55 -21.80
N GLY A 5 -8.57 -10.57 -20.95
CA GLY A 5 -8.48 -10.37 -19.50
C GLY A 5 -7.30 -9.46 -19.12
N LEU A 6 -7.34 -8.93 -17.90
CA LEU A 6 -6.29 -8.05 -17.41
C LEU A 6 -4.92 -8.75 -17.44
N PRO A 7 -3.84 -8.00 -17.74
CA PRO A 7 -2.49 -8.53 -17.61
C PRO A 7 -2.21 -8.88 -16.14
N GLU A 8 -1.37 -9.89 -15.91
CA GLU A 8 -0.82 -10.16 -14.59
C GLU A 8 0.11 -8.99 -14.17
N THR A 9 -0.04 -8.55 -12.93
CA THR A 9 0.71 -7.43 -12.36
C THR A 9 1.26 -7.81 -10.99
N ASP A 10 2.40 -7.23 -10.59
CA ASP A 10 2.99 -7.47 -9.27
C ASP A 10 2.22 -6.75 -8.15
N LEU A 11 1.51 -5.66 -8.49
CA LEU A 11 0.68 -4.87 -7.58
C LEU A 11 -0.77 -4.82 -8.08
N PRO A 12 -1.76 -4.58 -7.20
CA PRO A 12 -3.16 -4.50 -7.58
C PRO A 12 -3.39 -3.54 -8.76
N PRO A 13 -4.16 -3.94 -9.78
CA PRO A 13 -4.39 -3.11 -10.95
C PRO A 13 -5.25 -1.88 -10.62
N LEU A 14 -4.82 -0.71 -11.09
CA LEU A 14 -5.58 0.53 -11.12
C LEU A 14 -6.03 0.82 -12.55
N LEU A 15 -7.30 0.56 -12.85
CA LEU A 15 -7.89 0.80 -14.15
C LEU A 15 -8.39 2.22 -14.28
N ARG A 16 -8.02 2.89 -15.37
CA ARG A 16 -8.69 4.11 -15.82
C ARG A 16 -9.89 3.75 -16.68
N THR A 17 -11.08 4.17 -16.26
CA THR A 17 -12.33 3.99 -17.01
C THR A 17 -12.94 5.32 -17.48
N ASP A 18 -12.51 6.44 -16.89
CA ASP A 18 -12.80 7.78 -17.41
C ASP A 18 -11.56 8.43 -18.03
N PHE A 19 -11.70 8.84 -19.30
CA PHE A 19 -10.63 9.41 -20.12
C PHE A 19 -10.83 10.90 -20.41
N THR A 20 -11.71 11.58 -19.67
CA THR A 20 -12.07 12.98 -19.97
C THR A 20 -10.96 13.98 -19.62
N ASP A 21 -10.10 13.66 -18.64
CA ASP A 21 -9.02 14.55 -18.20
C ASP A 21 -7.70 13.79 -17.98
N ASP A 22 -6.78 13.91 -18.94
CA ASP A 22 -5.44 13.33 -18.87
C ASP A 22 -4.52 14.03 -17.86
N ALA A 23 -4.74 15.32 -17.58
CA ALA A 23 -3.92 16.06 -16.64
C ALA A 23 -4.28 15.63 -15.20
N ALA A 24 -5.57 15.49 -14.91
CA ALA A 24 -6.06 14.98 -13.64
C ALA A 24 -5.62 13.52 -13.40
N TRP A 25 -5.62 12.68 -14.44
CA TRP A 25 -5.08 11.32 -14.37
C TRP A 25 -3.60 11.29 -13.98
N ARG A 26 -2.74 12.10 -14.63
CA ARG A 26 -1.32 12.16 -14.27
C ARG A 26 -1.12 12.67 -12.83
N ALA A 27 -1.86 13.69 -12.44
CA ALA A 27 -1.80 14.22 -11.07
C ALA A 27 -2.24 13.19 -10.02
N LEU A 28 -3.22 12.33 -10.34
CA LEU A 28 -3.62 11.22 -9.49
C LEU A 28 -2.50 10.19 -9.33
N LEU A 29 -1.83 9.81 -10.42
CA LEU A 29 -0.71 8.88 -10.37
C LEU A 29 0.47 9.43 -9.56
N ASP A 30 0.80 10.71 -9.73
CA ASP A 30 1.84 11.38 -8.93
C ASP A 30 1.49 11.42 -7.43
N GLU A 31 0.20 11.57 -7.10
CA GLU A 31 -0.30 11.59 -5.72
C GLU A 31 -0.26 10.19 -5.07
N ILE A 32 -0.64 9.15 -5.80
CA ILE A 32 -0.64 7.76 -5.31
C ILE A 32 0.80 7.24 -5.19
N GLY A 33 1.67 7.57 -6.13
CA GLY A 33 2.96 6.91 -6.32
C GLY A 33 2.85 5.58 -7.07
N ASP A 34 3.97 4.89 -7.23
CA ASP A 34 4.11 3.64 -8.01
C ASP A 34 4.24 2.39 -7.12
N ASP A 35 4.18 2.51 -5.79
CA ASP A 35 4.49 1.44 -4.84
C ASP A 35 3.27 0.61 -4.38
N ARG A 36 2.07 0.93 -4.87
CA ARG A 36 0.81 0.37 -4.34
C ARG A 36 -0.14 -0.21 -5.36
N VAL A 37 -0.09 0.28 -6.60
CA VAL A 37 -0.98 -0.16 -7.67
C VAL A 37 -0.24 -0.13 -8.99
N THR A 38 -0.64 -0.99 -9.92
CA THR A 38 -0.16 -0.95 -11.31
C THR A 38 -1.21 -0.26 -12.18
N ALA A 39 -0.89 0.92 -12.70
CA ALA A 39 -1.81 1.69 -13.54
C ALA A 39 -2.01 1.06 -14.92
N ILE A 40 -3.27 0.89 -15.33
CA ILE A 40 -3.69 0.36 -16.63
C ILE A 40 -4.69 1.34 -17.25
N ALA A 41 -4.27 1.97 -18.36
CA ALA A 41 -5.07 2.97 -19.07
C ALA A 41 -5.31 2.53 -20.53
N ASP A 42 -6.05 1.44 -20.70
CA ASP A 42 -6.52 0.98 -22.02
C ASP A 42 -7.89 1.63 -22.34
N PRO A 43 -8.03 2.40 -23.43
CA PRO A 43 -9.32 2.96 -23.85
C PRO A 43 -10.44 1.94 -24.03
N ALA A 44 -10.13 0.64 -24.23
CA ALA A 44 -11.12 -0.42 -24.26
C ALA A 44 -11.86 -0.61 -22.92
N HIS A 45 -11.29 -0.11 -21.81
CA HIS A 45 -11.91 -0.14 -20.49
C HIS A 45 -12.82 1.08 -20.21
N GLN A 46 -12.97 1.99 -21.16
CA GLN A 46 -13.77 3.19 -20.95
C GLN A 46 -15.24 2.85 -20.65
N GLY A 47 -15.75 3.38 -19.54
CA GLY A 47 -17.16 3.26 -19.15
C GLY A 47 -17.63 1.84 -18.78
N LEU A 48 -16.73 0.90 -18.50
CA LEU A 48 -17.11 -0.44 -18.07
C LEU A 48 -17.87 -0.42 -16.74
N SER A 49 -18.92 -1.22 -16.67
CA SER A 49 -19.69 -1.48 -15.45
C SER A 49 -18.96 -2.43 -14.50
N VAL A 50 -19.38 -2.47 -13.23
CA VAL A 50 -18.79 -3.38 -12.22
C VAL A 50 -18.80 -4.86 -12.66
N PRO A 51 -19.89 -5.42 -13.21
CA PRO A 51 -19.87 -6.80 -13.71
C PRO A 51 -18.87 -7.02 -14.85
N GLU A 52 -18.70 -6.04 -15.74
CA GLU A 52 -17.73 -6.11 -16.83
C GLU A 52 -16.30 -6.03 -16.30
N LEU A 53 -16.04 -5.17 -15.32
CA LEU A 53 -14.75 -5.05 -14.63
C LEU A 53 -14.36 -6.36 -13.94
N VAL A 54 -15.29 -7.00 -13.22
CA VAL A 54 -15.08 -8.32 -12.62
C VAL A 54 -14.77 -9.36 -13.69
N ALA A 55 -15.46 -9.32 -14.84
CA ALA A 55 -15.22 -10.25 -15.94
C ALA A 55 -13.85 -10.07 -16.63
N LEU A 56 -13.19 -8.92 -16.46
CA LEU A 56 -11.82 -8.72 -16.94
C LEU A 56 -10.78 -9.40 -16.05
N VAL A 57 -11.10 -9.67 -14.78
CA VAL A 57 -10.14 -10.25 -13.83
C VAL A 57 -9.93 -11.72 -14.17
N PRO A 58 -8.70 -12.16 -14.47
CA PRO A 58 -8.41 -13.56 -14.73
C PRO A 58 -8.79 -14.43 -13.52
N GLY A 59 -9.36 -15.60 -13.77
CA GLY A 59 -9.62 -16.58 -12.72
C GLY A 59 -8.32 -16.97 -12.01
N GLY A 60 -8.29 -16.83 -10.69
CA GLY A 60 -7.07 -17.08 -9.89
C GLY A 60 -6.16 -15.87 -9.71
N SER A 61 -6.67 -14.65 -9.95
CA SER A 61 -5.97 -13.40 -9.58
C SER A 61 -5.41 -13.47 -8.16
N VAL A 62 -4.15 -13.07 -8.02
CA VAL A 62 -3.45 -12.97 -6.72
C VAL A 62 -3.87 -11.74 -5.92
N HIS A 63 -4.48 -10.76 -6.61
CA HIS A 63 -4.93 -9.52 -5.99
C HIS A 63 -6.38 -9.65 -5.54
N PRO A 64 -6.70 -9.32 -4.27
CA PRO A 64 -8.05 -9.42 -3.73
C PRO A 64 -8.99 -8.33 -4.26
N VAL A 65 -8.42 -7.26 -4.86
CA VAL A 65 -9.19 -6.12 -5.34
C VAL A 65 -8.75 -5.65 -6.72
N LEU A 66 -9.70 -5.06 -7.44
CA LEU A 66 -9.48 -4.21 -8.60
C LEU A 66 -9.75 -2.76 -8.19
N VAL A 67 -8.80 -1.87 -8.46
CA VAL A 67 -8.94 -0.43 -8.18
C VAL A 67 -9.34 0.28 -9.47
N VAL A 68 -10.31 1.19 -9.38
CA VAL A 68 -10.88 1.87 -10.55
C VAL A 68 -10.91 3.38 -10.36
N ALA A 69 -10.35 4.09 -11.33
CA ALA A 69 -10.52 5.53 -11.53
C ALA A 69 -11.62 5.76 -12.58
N ASP A 70 -12.78 6.21 -12.11
CA ASP A 70 -13.97 6.48 -12.91
C ASP A 70 -14.31 7.97 -12.96
N ASP A 71 -15.46 8.33 -13.54
CA ASP A 71 -15.89 9.72 -13.70
C ASP A 71 -15.97 10.45 -12.35
N ARG A 72 -16.36 9.74 -11.29
CA ARG A 72 -16.45 10.29 -9.94
C ARG A 72 -15.07 10.56 -9.33
N THR A 73 -14.03 9.85 -9.75
CA THR A 73 -12.64 10.15 -9.33
C THR A 73 -12.22 11.58 -9.69
N PHE A 74 -12.68 12.10 -10.84
CA PHE A 74 -12.27 13.40 -11.36
C PHE A 74 -13.30 14.51 -11.13
N SER A 75 -14.54 14.17 -10.79
CA SER A 75 -15.63 15.14 -10.57
C SER A 75 -15.93 15.47 -9.10
N SER A 76 -15.46 14.67 -8.13
CA SER A 76 -15.72 14.92 -6.71
C SER A 76 -14.75 15.91 -6.04
N VAL A 77 -15.26 16.69 -5.08
CA VAL A 77 -14.44 17.52 -4.19
C VAL A 77 -13.71 16.59 -3.22
N GLY A 78 -12.47 16.23 -3.58
CA GLY A 78 -11.70 15.16 -2.95
C GLY A 78 -11.69 13.91 -3.83
N ARG A 79 -10.49 13.46 -4.24
CA ARG A 79 -10.34 12.31 -5.13
C ARG A 79 -10.65 11.02 -4.38
N SER A 80 -11.46 10.18 -5.00
CA SER A 80 -11.74 8.83 -4.50
C SER A 80 -11.62 7.81 -5.61
N LEU A 81 -11.21 6.60 -5.25
CA LEU A 81 -11.16 5.45 -6.16
C LEU A 81 -12.20 4.43 -5.75
N LEU A 82 -12.78 3.75 -6.73
CA LEU A 82 -13.68 2.63 -6.49
C LEU A 82 -12.85 1.36 -6.31
N LEU A 83 -13.02 0.68 -5.18
CA LEU A 83 -12.50 -0.66 -4.97
C LEU A 83 -13.60 -1.65 -5.33
N VAL A 84 -13.23 -2.67 -6.09
CA VAL A 84 -14.10 -3.78 -6.47
C VAL A 84 -13.53 -5.05 -5.86
N ASP A 85 -14.31 -5.75 -5.06
CA ASP A 85 -14.01 -7.11 -4.60
C ASP A 85 -14.01 -8.04 -5.82
N VAL A 86 -12.95 -8.85 -5.96
CA VAL A 86 -12.81 -9.79 -7.08
C VAL A 86 -12.53 -11.21 -6.60
N VAL A 87 -12.53 -11.45 -5.27
CA VAL A 87 -12.19 -12.75 -4.67
C VAL A 87 -13.26 -13.25 -3.72
N GLU A 88 -13.65 -12.49 -2.69
CA GLU A 88 -14.52 -12.98 -1.62
C GLU A 88 -15.97 -13.06 -2.10
N GLU A 89 -16.54 -11.90 -2.47
CA GLU A 89 -17.83 -11.81 -3.15
C GLU A 89 -17.70 -10.84 -4.34
N PRO A 90 -17.33 -11.35 -5.52
CA PRO A 90 -17.00 -10.52 -6.67
C PRO A 90 -18.10 -9.53 -7.06
N GLY A 91 -17.71 -8.26 -7.21
CA GLY A 91 -18.60 -7.17 -7.60
C GLY A 91 -19.14 -6.31 -6.47
N ARG A 92 -18.85 -6.64 -5.21
CA ARG A 92 -19.03 -5.67 -4.10
C ARG A 92 -18.09 -4.50 -4.28
N THR A 93 -18.54 -3.31 -3.88
CA THR A 93 -17.75 -2.09 -4.06
C THR A 93 -17.85 -1.15 -2.88
N PHE A 94 -16.79 -0.38 -2.67
CA PHE A 94 -16.83 0.85 -1.89
C PHE A 94 -15.80 1.84 -2.43
N ARG A 95 -15.90 3.11 -2.03
CA ARG A 95 -14.93 4.13 -2.42
C ARG A 95 -13.94 4.41 -1.31
N VAL A 96 -12.70 4.70 -1.68
CA VAL A 96 -11.63 5.06 -0.76
C VAL A 96 -11.04 6.41 -1.12
N ALA A 97 -10.75 7.22 -0.10
CA ALA A 97 -10.03 8.48 -0.29
C ALA A 97 -8.56 8.24 -0.69
N VAL A 98 -8.02 9.11 -1.54
CA VAL A 98 -6.61 9.09 -1.96
C VAL A 98 -5.80 10.14 -1.18
N PRO A 99 -4.51 9.91 -0.87
CA PRO A 99 -3.75 8.68 -1.10
C PRO A 99 -3.71 7.74 0.11
N ASP A 100 -3.71 8.26 1.34
CA ASP A 100 -3.35 7.45 2.52
C ASP A 100 -4.35 6.30 2.80
N ALA A 101 -5.66 6.55 2.63
CA ALA A 101 -6.66 5.52 2.87
C ALA A 101 -6.56 4.38 1.85
N LEU A 102 -6.36 4.70 0.56
CA LEU A 102 -6.05 3.70 -0.47
C LEU A 102 -4.85 2.84 -0.06
N ARG A 103 -3.73 3.47 0.34
CA ARG A 103 -2.50 2.74 0.72
C ARG A 103 -2.74 1.78 1.89
N SER A 104 -3.52 2.23 2.88
CA SER A 104 -3.83 1.42 4.06
C SER A 104 -4.76 0.25 3.73
N VAL A 105 -5.82 0.50 2.95
CA VAL A 105 -6.81 -0.51 2.59
C VAL A 105 -6.18 -1.59 1.72
N VAL A 106 -5.53 -1.19 0.62
CA VAL A 106 -4.89 -2.13 -0.31
C VAL A 106 -3.86 -2.98 0.42
N GLY A 107 -2.97 -2.36 1.21
CA GLY A 107 -1.95 -3.09 1.94
C GLY A 107 -2.50 -4.09 2.95
N ASN A 108 -3.61 -3.77 3.63
CA ASN A 108 -4.25 -4.69 4.58
C ASN A 108 -4.93 -5.87 3.87
N LEU A 109 -5.60 -5.62 2.74
CA LEU A 109 -6.26 -6.66 1.96
C LEU A 109 -5.23 -7.62 1.33
N GLU A 110 -4.14 -7.10 0.77
CA GLU A 110 -3.08 -7.91 0.14
C GLU A 110 -2.44 -8.91 1.12
N ILE A 111 -2.25 -8.51 2.39
CA ILE A 111 -1.69 -9.39 3.43
C ILE A 111 -2.77 -10.13 4.23
N SER A 112 -4.04 -10.01 3.84
CA SER A 112 -5.20 -10.57 4.54
C SER A 112 -5.27 -10.20 6.03
N ASN A 113 -4.81 -9.00 6.40
CA ASN A 113 -4.95 -8.47 7.77
C ASN A 113 -6.37 -7.97 8.04
N SER A 114 -7.10 -7.58 7.00
CA SER A 114 -8.53 -7.24 7.04
C SER A 114 -9.20 -7.82 5.80
N SER A 115 -10.50 -8.09 5.88
CA SER A 115 -11.34 -8.54 4.76
C SER A 115 -12.03 -7.36 4.08
N PHE A 116 -12.65 -7.60 2.93
CA PHE A 116 -13.46 -6.57 2.26
C PHE A 116 -14.69 -6.19 3.11
N ASP A 117 -15.29 -7.17 3.79
CA ASP A 117 -16.43 -6.99 4.69
C ASP A 117 -16.12 -6.13 5.91
N ASP A 118 -14.94 -6.29 6.51
CA ASP A 118 -14.52 -5.46 7.64
C ASP A 118 -14.57 -3.96 7.30
N TYR A 119 -14.32 -3.60 6.04
CA TYR A 119 -14.43 -2.23 5.57
C TYR A 119 -15.87 -1.79 5.32
N LEU A 120 -16.68 -2.63 4.68
CA LEU A 120 -18.09 -2.35 4.41
C LEU A 120 -18.91 -2.17 5.70
N ASP A 121 -18.59 -2.95 6.73
CA ASP A 121 -19.25 -2.90 8.04
C ASP A 121 -18.70 -1.79 8.95
N SER A 122 -17.71 -1.00 8.50
CA SER A 122 -17.09 0.05 9.30
C SER A 122 -17.87 1.38 9.27
N ASP A 123 -17.84 2.12 10.38
CA ASP A 123 -18.40 3.47 10.48
C ASP A 123 -17.47 4.58 9.93
N SER A 124 -16.48 4.21 9.11
CA SER A 124 -15.41 5.13 8.64
C SER A 124 -15.70 5.79 7.27
N PHE A 125 -16.94 5.66 6.78
CA PHE A 125 -17.39 6.34 5.58
C PHE A 125 -17.86 7.76 5.89
N ASP A 126 -17.49 8.70 5.03
CA ASP A 126 -18.07 10.04 5.08
C ASP A 126 -19.51 10.06 4.56
N HIS A 127 -20.16 11.23 4.65
CA HIS A 127 -21.52 11.46 4.18
C HIS A 127 -21.72 11.22 2.67
N SER A 128 -20.64 11.10 1.89
CA SER A 128 -20.67 10.78 0.46
C SER A 128 -20.42 9.30 0.19
N GLY A 129 -20.22 8.47 1.22
CA GLY A 129 -19.93 7.05 1.10
C GLY A 129 -18.48 6.75 0.70
N VAL A 130 -17.54 7.66 1.00
CA VAL A 130 -16.10 7.43 0.78
C VAL A 130 -15.45 7.06 2.10
N TYR A 131 -14.76 5.91 2.14
CA TYR A 131 -13.97 5.47 3.26
C TYR A 131 -12.80 6.41 3.48
N GLN A 132 -12.67 6.88 4.72
CA GLN A 132 -11.56 7.72 5.15
C GLN A 132 -10.84 7.09 6.33
N LEU A 133 -9.53 7.33 6.44
CA LEU A 133 -8.82 7.02 7.67
C LEU A 133 -9.34 7.93 8.78
N SER A 134 -9.49 7.39 9.99
CA SER A 134 -9.93 8.19 11.14
C SER A 134 -9.04 9.42 11.37
N ASP A 135 -9.61 10.50 11.89
CA ASP A 135 -8.85 11.70 12.30
C ASP A 135 -7.68 11.36 13.23
N ARG A 136 -7.85 10.36 14.10
CA ARG A 136 -6.80 9.86 14.99
C ARG A 136 -5.60 9.32 14.21
N HIS A 137 -5.83 8.66 13.08
CA HIS A 137 -4.76 8.17 12.20
C HIS A 137 -3.97 9.35 11.62
N TYR A 138 -4.66 10.36 11.09
CA TYR A 138 -4.02 11.56 10.56
C TYR A 138 -3.24 12.33 11.63
N GLN A 139 -3.82 12.50 12.83
CA GLN A 139 -3.14 13.12 13.96
C GLN A 139 -1.90 12.34 14.40
N ALA A 140 -1.97 11.00 14.47
CA ALA A 140 -0.83 10.16 14.81
C ALA A 140 0.29 10.27 13.75
N ARG A 141 -0.04 10.27 12.45
CA ARG A 141 0.94 10.48 11.38
C ARG A 141 1.57 11.86 11.43
N ALA A 142 0.79 12.91 11.63
CA ALA A 142 1.30 14.27 11.76
C ALA A 142 2.27 14.40 12.95
N ALA A 143 1.95 13.75 14.08
CA ALA A 143 2.84 13.72 15.25
C ALA A 143 4.15 12.97 14.98
N LEU A 144 4.12 11.86 14.22
CA LEU A 144 5.30 11.10 13.83
C LEU A 144 6.18 11.85 12.81
N GLN A 145 5.57 12.53 11.84
CA GLN A 145 6.30 13.33 10.84
C GLN A 145 6.87 14.64 11.42
N GLY A 146 6.19 15.22 12.42
CA GLY A 146 6.68 16.34 13.21
C GLY A 146 7.78 15.96 14.21
N HIS A 147 7.90 14.67 14.56
CA HIS A 147 9.03 14.15 15.31
C HIS A 147 10.23 13.96 14.38
N ARG A 148 11.05 15.00 14.24
CA ARG A 148 12.42 14.83 13.78
C ARG A 148 13.08 13.85 14.76
N PRO A 149 13.60 12.67 14.34
CA PRO A 149 14.33 11.83 15.26
C PRO A 149 15.51 12.64 15.77
N THR A 150 15.49 13.00 17.06
CA THR A 150 16.68 13.50 17.73
C THR A 150 17.75 12.45 17.54
N ALA A 151 18.93 12.90 17.07
CA ALA A 151 20.09 12.10 16.72
C ALA A 151 20.27 10.85 17.60
N PRO A 152 20.79 9.73 17.06
CA PRO A 152 20.98 8.52 17.84
C PRO A 152 21.73 8.85 19.13
N VAL A 153 21.15 8.45 20.26
CA VAL A 153 21.82 8.53 21.56
C VAL A 153 23.12 7.75 21.41
N SER A 154 24.25 8.47 21.33
CA SER A 154 25.56 7.87 21.48
C SER A 154 25.59 7.18 22.84
N VAL A 155 25.49 5.86 22.83
CA VAL A 155 25.84 5.04 23.98
C VAL A 155 27.36 5.16 24.13
N SER A 156 27.79 6.12 24.94
CA SER A 156 29.16 6.19 25.41
C SER A 156 29.45 4.91 26.21
N ALA A 157 30.25 4.02 25.62
CA ALA A 157 30.83 2.89 26.32
C ALA A 157 31.71 3.40 27.48
N PRO A 158 31.63 2.82 28.69
CA PRO A 158 32.54 3.19 29.76
C PRO A 158 33.97 2.70 29.43
N ILE A 159 34.88 3.67 29.32
CA ILE A 159 36.33 3.43 29.31
C ILE A 159 36.75 2.95 30.70
N GLY A 160 37.35 1.76 30.78
CA GLY A 160 38.09 1.37 31.96
C GLY A 160 38.35 -0.12 32.12
N MET A 161 39.22 -0.72 31.30
CA MET A 161 40.20 -1.68 31.84
C MET A 161 41.32 -1.98 30.86
N THR A 162 42.53 -1.79 31.37
CA THR A 162 43.84 -1.82 30.72
C THR A 162 44.21 -3.20 30.22
N ARG A 163 44.76 -3.27 28.99
CA ARG A 163 45.44 -4.46 28.43
C ARG A 163 46.52 -4.96 29.39
N ARG A 164 46.51 -6.27 29.72
CA ARG A 164 47.72 -7.04 30.03
C ARG A 164 47.96 -8.04 28.90
N GLY A 165 49.16 -7.99 28.34
CA GLY A 165 49.60 -8.79 27.20
C GLY A 165 49.77 -10.30 27.51
N PRO A 166 50.09 -11.11 26.50
CA PRO A 166 50.22 -12.55 26.64
C PRO A 166 51.48 -12.93 27.43
N SER A 167 51.32 -13.68 28.52
CA SER A 167 52.43 -14.32 29.24
C SER A 167 52.83 -15.61 28.55
N VAL A 168 54.06 -15.62 28.02
CA VAL A 168 54.83 -16.80 27.61
C VAL A 168 55.32 -17.53 28.88
N PRO A 169 55.13 -18.85 29.03
CA PRO A 169 55.74 -19.61 30.11
C PRO A 169 57.22 -19.92 29.82
N PRO A 170 58.11 -19.90 30.82
CA PRO A 170 59.54 -20.15 30.62
C PRO A 170 59.91 -21.63 30.52
N ASP A 171 60.94 -21.87 29.71
CA ASP A 171 61.75 -23.08 29.58
C ASP A 171 62.12 -23.71 30.93
N HIS A 172 61.95 -25.03 31.05
CA HIS A 172 62.50 -25.81 32.16
C HIS A 172 63.59 -26.75 31.61
N PRO A 173 64.84 -26.69 32.11
CA PRO A 173 65.90 -27.57 31.65
C PRO A 173 65.78 -28.96 32.29
N LEU A 174 66.06 -30.01 31.49
CA LEU A 174 66.30 -31.38 31.96
C LEU A 174 67.77 -31.55 32.38
N PRO A 175 68.07 -32.21 33.52
CA PRO A 175 69.43 -32.61 33.85
C PRO A 175 69.81 -34.00 33.26
N PRO A 176 71.13 -34.26 33.06
CA PRO A 176 71.68 -35.40 32.29
C PRO A 176 71.90 -36.63 33.20
N ARG A 177 72.12 -37.88 32.75
CA ARG A 177 72.43 -38.52 31.46
C ARG A 177 71.62 -39.81 31.30
#